data_AF-A0A968FKL2-F1
#
_entry.id   AF-A0A968FKL2-F1
#
_cell.length_a   1.000
_cell.length_b   1.000
_cell.length_c   1.000
_cell.angle_alpha   90.00
_cell.angle_beta   90.00
_cell.angle_gamma   90.00
#
_symmetry.space_group_name_H-M   'P 1'
#
loop_
_entity.id
_entity.type
_entity.pdbx_description
1 polymer ?
#
loop_
_entity_poly.entity_id
_entity_poly.type
_entity_poly.pdbx_seq_one_letter_code
_entity_poly.pdbx_strand_id
1 'polypeptide(L)'
;MRRAGIPSWAYGFEPPLEERLDSTALEAVTVGRAWSGATLGGIRFFQQFTDDGQVVLRDERSLLTGKAWMEGNRLCTEFPASLILRKDCGYVYRHPAGTADEQNEYVRVALGEVYFFSVAR
;
A
#
# COMPACT_ATOMS: atom_id res chain seq x y z
N MET A 1 20.31 18.90 -6.92
CA MET A 1 20.24 19.80 -5.74
C MET A 1 18.95 19.52 -4.98
N ARG A 2 19.06 19.04 -3.74
CA ARG A 2 17.94 18.68 -2.86
C ARG A 2 17.54 19.95 -2.09
N ARG A 3 16.41 20.58 -2.45
CA ARG A 3 15.94 21.79 -1.75
C ARG A 3 15.48 21.42 -0.35
N ALA A 4 16.12 22.07 0.63
CA ALA A 4 15.75 22.22 2.03
C ALA A 4 14.53 21.42 2.53
N GLY A 5 14.81 20.36 3.29
CA GLY A 5 13.98 19.92 4.42
C GLY A 5 12.67 19.19 4.15
N ILE A 6 12.22 19.05 2.90
CA ILE A 6 11.00 18.30 2.57
C ILE A 6 11.41 16.91 2.06
N PRO A 7 11.12 15.83 2.81
CA PRO A 7 11.33 14.48 2.29
C PRO A 7 10.46 14.27 1.05
N SER A 8 10.97 13.58 0.03
CA SER A 8 10.20 13.29 -1.19
C SER A 8 9.00 12.35 -0.97
N TRP A 9 8.86 11.78 0.23
CA TRP A 9 7.86 10.79 0.60
C TRP A 9 7.33 11.06 2.00
N ALA A 10 6.13 10.55 2.30
CA ALA A 10 5.54 10.65 3.65
C ALA A 10 6.52 10.12 4.71
N TYR A 11 6.61 10.84 5.84
CA TYR A 11 7.39 10.46 7.02
C TYR A 11 8.91 10.25 6.84
N GLY A 12 9.50 10.69 5.73
CA GLY A 12 10.94 10.50 5.50
C GLY A 12 11.34 9.09 5.12
N PHE A 13 10.39 8.24 4.73
CA PHE A 13 10.68 6.90 4.23
C PHE A 13 11.32 6.99 2.84
N GLU A 14 12.53 6.46 2.68
CA GLU A 14 13.23 6.37 1.39
C GLU A 14 13.07 4.95 0.85
N PRO A 15 12.09 4.68 -0.03
CA PRO A 15 11.92 3.34 -0.58
C PRO A 15 13.12 2.98 -1.47
N PRO A 16 13.58 1.72 -1.45
CA PRO A 16 14.58 1.24 -2.39
C PRO A 16 14.00 1.27 -3.80
N LEU A 17 14.35 2.29 -4.59
CA LEU A 17 13.73 2.54 -5.90
C LEU A 17 13.90 1.37 -6.88
N GLU A 18 14.99 0.62 -6.76
CA GLU A 18 15.30 -0.58 -7.55
C GLU A 18 14.34 -1.74 -7.25
N GLU A 19 13.72 -1.74 -6.07
CA GLU A 19 12.77 -2.75 -5.62
C GLU A 19 11.31 -2.40 -5.96
N ARG A 20 11.09 -1.30 -6.71
CA ARG A 20 9.75 -0.90 -7.13
C ARG A 20 9.15 -1.98 -8.01
N LEU A 21 7.94 -2.42 -7.65
CA LEU A 21 7.20 -3.36 -8.49
C LEU A 21 6.79 -2.69 -9.81
N ASP A 22 6.99 -3.41 -10.92
CA ASP A 22 6.36 -3.08 -12.18
C ASP A 22 4.86 -3.45 -12.15
N SER A 23 4.14 -3.18 -13.24
CA SER A 23 2.71 -3.46 -13.33
C SER A 23 2.39 -4.95 -13.15
N THR A 24 3.19 -5.85 -13.73
CA THR A 24 2.95 -7.30 -13.68
C THR A 24 3.18 -7.85 -12.28
N ALA A 25 4.26 -7.44 -11.60
CA ALA A 25 4.54 -7.82 -10.23
C ALA A 25 3.50 -7.22 -9.27
N LEU A 26 3.05 -5.99 -9.52
CA LEU A 26 2.00 -5.34 -8.74
C LEU A 26 0.66 -6.07 -8.88
N GLU A 27 0.28 -6.48 -10.10
CA GLU A 27 -0.89 -7.30 -10.36
C GLU A 27 -0.86 -8.59 -9.55
N ALA A 28 0.27 -9.32 -9.60
CA ALA A 28 0.43 -10.61 -8.97
C ALA A 28 0.22 -10.59 -7.44
N VAL A 29 0.57 -9.48 -6.79
CA VAL A 29 0.42 -9.32 -5.33
C VAL A 29 -0.90 -8.65 -4.94
N THR A 30 -1.66 -8.08 -5.89
CA THR A 30 -2.86 -7.27 -5.57
C THR A 30 -4.14 -7.92 -6.06
N VAL A 31 -4.26 -8.26 -7.33
CA VAL A 31 -5.54 -8.66 -7.94
C VAL A 31 -6.00 -10.00 -7.37
N GLY A 32 -7.21 -10.03 -6.81
CA GLY A 32 -7.76 -11.23 -6.16
C GLY A 32 -7.03 -11.66 -4.89
N ARG A 33 -6.17 -10.79 -4.34
CA ARG A 33 -5.35 -11.08 -3.15
C ARG A 33 -5.81 -10.30 -1.94
N ALA A 34 -5.38 -10.76 -0.78
CA ALA A 34 -5.47 -10.00 0.45
C ALA A 34 -4.08 -9.67 0.98
N TRP A 35 -3.96 -8.52 1.62
CA TRP A 35 -2.77 -8.03 2.30
C TRP A 35 -3.02 -8.07 3.80
N SER A 36 -2.00 -8.46 4.55
CA SER A 36 -1.98 -8.32 6.00
C SER A 36 -0.66 -7.69 6.42
N GLY A 37 -0.70 -6.80 7.40
CA GLY A 37 0.49 -6.13 7.90
C GLY A 37 0.16 -4.97 8.82
N ALA A 38 0.98 -3.92 8.77
CA ALA A 38 0.84 -2.73 9.60
C ALA A 38 1.22 -1.44 8.86
N THR A 39 0.63 -0.32 9.27
CA THR A 39 1.11 0.99 8.81
C THR A 39 2.44 1.35 9.45
N LEU A 40 3.15 2.37 8.95
CA LEU A 40 4.37 2.89 9.57
C LEU A 40 4.12 3.31 11.04
N GLY A 41 2.92 3.78 11.36
CA GLY A 41 2.48 4.09 12.73
C GLY A 41 2.15 2.86 13.59
N GLY A 42 2.28 1.64 13.06
CA GLY A 42 2.06 0.39 13.78
C GLY A 42 0.60 -0.10 13.81
N ILE A 43 -0.32 0.57 13.09
CA ILE A 43 -1.72 0.15 13.06
C ILE A 43 -1.86 -1.11 12.20
N ARG A 44 -2.32 -2.19 12.81
CA ARG A 44 -2.52 -3.47 12.13
C ARG A 44 -3.70 -3.38 11.16
N PHE A 45 -3.53 -3.96 9.98
CA PHE A 45 -4.59 -3.97 8.97
C PHE A 45 -4.69 -5.29 8.22
N PHE A 46 -5.86 -5.48 7.62
CA PHE A 46 -6.14 -6.48 6.60
C PHE A 46 -6.86 -5.79 5.43
N GLN A 47 -6.36 -5.98 4.22
CA GLN A 47 -6.92 -5.35 3.03
C GLN A 47 -7.16 -6.39 1.94
N GLN A 48 -8.40 -6.57 1.51
CA GLN A 48 -8.76 -7.52 0.46
C GLN A 48 -9.09 -6.79 -0.83
N PHE A 49 -8.54 -7.26 -1.93
CA PHE A 49 -8.80 -6.78 -3.28
C PHE A 49 -9.46 -7.90 -4.09
N THR A 50 -10.50 -7.55 -4.82
CA THR A 50 -11.22 -8.49 -5.69
C THR A 50 -10.84 -8.28 -7.15
N ASP A 51 -11.09 -9.28 -7.99
CA ASP A 51 -10.77 -9.22 -9.42
C ASP A 51 -11.57 -8.16 -10.18
N ASP A 52 -12.75 -7.79 -9.66
CA ASP A 52 -13.61 -6.73 -10.20
C ASP A 52 -13.26 -5.32 -9.67
N GLY A 53 -12.15 -5.19 -8.94
CA GLY A 53 -11.61 -3.90 -8.49
C GLY A 53 -12.31 -3.33 -7.25
N GLN A 54 -13.03 -4.14 -6.47
CA GLN A 54 -13.43 -3.75 -5.12
C GLN A 54 -12.27 -3.91 -4.15
N VAL A 55 -12.27 -3.08 -3.10
CA VAL A 55 -11.33 -3.21 -2.00
C VAL A 55 -12.04 -3.02 -0.67
N VAL A 56 -11.69 -3.86 0.30
CA VAL A 56 -12.10 -3.73 1.69
C VAL A 56 -10.86 -3.57 2.54
N LEU A 57 -10.79 -2.52 3.35
CA LEU A 57 -9.73 -2.31 4.33
C LEU A 57 -10.35 -2.41 5.72
N ARG A 58 -9.77 -3.27 6.56
CA ARG A 58 -10.10 -3.37 7.98
C ARG A 58 -8.86 -3.05 8.80
N ASP A 59 -9.01 -2.17 9.77
CA ASP A 59 -8.04 -1.97 10.85
C ASP A 59 -8.72 -2.18 12.22
N GLU A 60 -8.04 -1.80 13.29
CA GLU A 60 -8.55 -1.95 14.67
C GLU A 60 -9.81 -1.13 14.97
N ARG A 61 -10.06 -0.06 14.21
CA ARG A 61 -11.08 0.96 14.48
C ARG A 61 -12.09 1.14 13.36
N SER A 62 -11.78 0.66 12.16
CA SER A 62 -12.53 0.97 10.95
C SER A 62 -12.65 -0.22 10.00
N LEU A 63 -13.73 -0.20 9.22
CA LEU A 63 -13.95 -1.05 8.07
C LEU A 63 -14.39 -0.16 6.92
N LEU A 64 -13.55 -0.05 5.90
CA LEU A 64 -13.79 0.77 4.72
C LEU A 64 -13.99 -0.14 3.51
N THR A 65 -14.95 0.21 2.65
CA THR A 65 -15.15 -0.41 1.35
C THR A 65 -14.98 0.64 0.28
N GLY A 66 -14.37 0.26 -0.84
CA GLY A 66 -13.96 1.18 -1.88
C GLY A 66 -13.61 0.49 -3.18
N LYS A 67 -12.91 1.21 -4.04
CA LYS A 67 -12.41 0.71 -5.32
C LYS A 67 -10.89 0.75 -5.35
N ALA A 68 -10.28 -0.22 -6.01
CA ALA A 68 -8.87 -0.28 -6.29
C ALA A 68 -8.62 -0.51 -7.77
N TRP A 69 -7.61 0.17 -8.31
CA TRP A 69 -7.21 0.02 -9.71
C TRP A 69 -5.73 0.40 -9.88
N MET A 70 -5.15 0.02 -11.01
CA MET A 70 -3.77 0.36 -11.34
C MET A 70 -3.70 1.52 -12.33
N GLU A 71 -2.75 2.43 -12.10
CA GLU A 71 -2.41 3.52 -13.02
C GLU A 71 -0.92 3.47 -13.36
N GLY A 72 -0.59 2.68 -14.37
CA GLY A 72 0.78 2.26 -14.65
C GLY A 72 1.24 1.27 -13.59
N ASN A 73 2.35 1.58 -12.93
CA ASN A 73 2.89 0.80 -11.80
C ASN A 73 2.52 1.37 -10.42
N ARG A 74 1.36 2.04 -10.33
CA ARG A 74 0.82 2.58 -9.07
C ARG A 74 -0.48 1.88 -8.73
N LEU A 75 -0.67 1.56 -7.46
CA LEU A 75 -1.93 1.11 -6.91
C LEU A 75 -2.70 2.31 -6.38
N CYS A 76 -3.85 2.57 -6.98
CA CYS A 76 -4.80 3.59 -6.57
C CYS A 76 -5.96 2.96 -5.79
N THR A 77 -6.37 3.64 -4.72
CA THR A 77 -7.53 3.27 -3.91
C THR A 77 -8.43 4.47 -3.69
N GLU A 78 -9.74 4.25 -3.68
CA GLU A 78 -10.76 5.24 -3.32
C GLU A 78 -11.74 4.64 -2.32
N PHE A 79 -11.84 5.25 -1.14
CA PHE A 79 -12.78 4.87 -0.10
C PHE A 79 -13.77 6.03 0.11
N PRO A 80 -15.05 5.91 -0.31
CA PRO A 80 -16.03 7.00 -0.23
C PRO A 80 -16.28 7.51 1.20
N ALA A 81 -16.11 6.64 2.20
CA ALA A 81 -16.24 6.98 3.61
C ALA A 81 -15.01 7.73 4.18
N SER A 82 -13.89 7.79 3.45
CA SER A 82 -12.73 8.59 3.83
C SER A 82 -12.90 10.04 3.39
N LEU A 83 -12.81 10.98 4.34
CA LEU A 83 -12.82 12.42 4.07
C LEU A 83 -11.45 12.94 3.59
N ILE A 84 -10.39 12.14 3.74
CA ILE A 84 -9.03 12.47 3.34
C ILE A 84 -8.73 11.80 2.01
N LEU A 85 -8.39 12.61 1.00
CA LEU A 85 -7.92 12.20 -0.34
C LEU A 85 -8.78 11.09 -0.98
N ARG A 86 -9.87 11.48 -1.65
CA ARG A 86 -10.81 10.55 -2.33
C ARG A 86 -10.10 9.53 -3.21
N LYS A 87 -8.97 9.90 -3.83
CA LYS A 87 -8.10 9.00 -4.59
C LYS A 87 -6.70 9.04 -3.99
N ASP A 88 -6.22 7.89 -3.54
CA ASP A 88 -4.87 7.72 -2.99
C ASP A 88 -4.08 6.71 -3.84
N CYS A 89 -3.07 7.20 -4.56
CA CYS A 89 -2.23 6.39 -5.43
C CYS A 89 -0.82 6.30 -4.86
N GLY A 90 -0.32 5.09 -4.74
CA GLY A 90 1.01 4.81 -4.22
C GLY A 90 1.76 3.78 -5.06
N TYR A 91 3.08 3.79 -4.91
CA TYR A 91 3.94 2.74 -5.45
C TYR A 91 4.07 1.61 -4.44
N VAL A 92 4.25 0.39 -4.93
CA VAL A 92 4.61 -0.77 -4.11
C VAL A 92 6.05 -1.15 -4.39
N TYR A 93 6.77 -1.49 -3.34
CA TYR A 93 8.17 -1.91 -3.37
C TYR A 93 8.30 -3.25 -2.67
N ARG A 94 9.24 -4.10 -3.08
CA ARG A 94 9.73 -5.15 -2.18
C ARG A 94 10.47 -4.49 -1.01
N HIS A 95 10.37 -5.12 0.14
CA HIS A 95 11.12 -4.75 1.33
C HIS A 95 12.25 -5.77 1.51
N PRO A 96 13.52 -5.42 1.21
CA PRO A 96 14.62 -6.40 1.23
C PRO A 96 14.86 -7.06 2.59
N ALA A 97 14.52 -6.35 3.67
CA ALA A 97 14.61 -6.87 5.04
C ALA A 97 13.29 -7.52 5.52
N GLY A 98 12.24 -7.50 4.70
CA GLY A 98 10.92 -7.99 5.04
C GLY A 98 10.78 -9.50 4.87
N THR A 99 9.92 -10.10 5.67
CA THR A 99 9.61 -11.54 5.65
C THR A 99 8.11 -11.78 5.75
N ALA A 100 7.66 -12.92 5.23
CA ALA A 100 6.25 -13.30 5.28
C ALA A 100 5.73 -13.45 6.72
N ASP A 101 6.57 -13.94 7.62
CA ASP A 101 6.20 -14.17 9.02
C ASP A 101 6.03 -12.86 9.79
N GLU A 102 6.81 -11.83 9.45
CA GLU A 102 6.66 -10.47 9.98
C GLU A 102 5.59 -9.65 9.24
N GLN A 103 5.04 -10.18 8.13
CA GLN A 103 4.01 -9.55 7.31
C GLN A 103 4.44 -8.19 6.75
N ASN A 104 5.67 -8.12 6.25
CA ASN A 104 6.30 -6.87 5.81
C ASN A 104 7.20 -7.06 4.57
N GLU A 105 6.95 -8.09 3.74
CA GLU A 105 7.70 -8.35 2.49
C GLU A 105 7.61 -7.23 1.45
N TYR A 106 6.56 -6.42 1.54
CA TYR A 106 6.28 -5.32 0.64
C TYR A 106 5.98 -4.03 1.40
N VAL A 107 6.21 -2.90 0.74
CA VAL A 107 5.84 -1.58 1.23
C VAL A 107 5.02 -0.85 0.17
N ARG A 108 3.80 -0.44 0.50
CA ARG A 108 3.05 0.55 -0.29
C ARG A 108 3.31 1.94 0.29
N VAL A 109 3.87 2.82 -0.53
CA VAL A 109 4.06 4.24 -0.19
C VAL A 109 3.02 5.06 -0.92
N ALA A 110 2.01 5.52 -0.20
CA ALA A 110 0.93 6.35 -0.72
C ALA A 110 0.98 7.76 -0.09
N LEU A 111 0.10 8.68 -0.51
CA LEU A 111 0.15 10.07 -0.03
C LEU A 111 -0.25 10.17 1.44
N GLY A 112 -1.24 9.38 1.86
CA GLY A 112 -1.79 9.45 3.21
C GLY A 112 -1.07 8.58 4.24
N GLU A 113 -0.40 7.50 3.81
CA GLU A 113 0.09 6.46 4.73
C GLU A 113 1.12 5.55 4.04
N VAL A 114 1.98 4.91 4.84
CA VAL A 114 2.90 3.85 4.40
C VAL A 114 2.46 2.52 5.00
N TYR A 115 2.24 1.52 4.16
CA TYR A 115 1.77 0.19 4.57
C TYR A 115 2.87 -0.83 4.34
N PHE A 116 3.31 -1.50 5.40
CA PHE A 116 4.11 -2.71 5.33
C PHE A 116 3.15 -3.91 5.30
N PHE A 117 3.37 -4.84 4.38
CA PHE A 117 2.47 -5.97 4.23
C PHE A 117 3.13 -7.19 3.60
N SER A 118 2.46 -8.33 3.76
CA SER A 118 2.62 -9.53 2.96
C SER A 118 1.28 -9.94 2.36
N VAL A 119 1.32 -10.71 1.28
CA VAL A 119 0.13 -11.36 0.75
C VAL A 119 -0.34 -12.40 1.77
N ALA A 120 -1.58 -12.28 2.23
CA ALA A 120 -2.17 -13.22 3.18
C ALA A 120 -2.30 -14.62 2.54
N ARG A 121 -2.03 -15.65 3.35
CA ARG A 121 -2.17 -17.06 2.95
C ARG A 121 -3.62 -17.50 2.89
#